data_AF-A0A256ZM85-F1
#
_entry.id   AF-A0A256ZM85-F1
#
_cell.length_a   1.000
_cell.length_b   1.000
_cell.length_c   1.000
_cell.angle_alpha   90.00
_cell.angle_beta   90.00
_cell.angle_gamma   90.00
#
_symmetry.space_group_name_H-M   'P 1'
#
loop_
_entity.id
_entity.type
_entity.pdbx_description
1 polymer ?
#
loop_
_entity_poly.entity_id
_entity_poly.type
_entity_poly.pdbx_seq_one_letter_code
_entity_poly.pdbx_strand_id
1 'polypeptide(L)' 'MSDTCRWYPLCPMKRFFEEGRLDEKWIKEYCKGNYRECVRYRMEDEGKPHPDNMLPDGSIDKKNVLF' A
#
# COMPACT_ATOMS: atom_id res chain seq x y z
N MET A 1 -5.64 -17.43 -7.53
CA MET A 1 -6.59 -16.64 -6.69
C MET A 1 -6.02 -15.24 -6.60
N SER A 2 -6.72 -14.23 -7.10
CA SER A 2 -6.38 -12.82 -6.84
C SER A 2 -7.02 -12.45 -5.51
N ASP A 3 -6.33 -12.75 -4.43
CA ASP A 3 -6.81 -12.44 -3.10
C ASP A 3 -6.55 -10.95 -2.83
N THR A 4 -7.60 -10.22 -2.47
CA THR A 4 -7.43 -8.82 -2.04
C THR A 4 -6.70 -8.81 -0.69
N CYS A 5 -5.71 -7.94 -0.55
CA CYS A 5 -5.02 -7.71 0.72
C CYS A 5 -6.03 -7.47 1.84
N ARG A 6 -5.93 -8.23 2.95
CA ARG A 6 -6.84 -8.14 4.09
C ARG A 6 -6.90 -6.73 4.72
N TRP A 7 -5.81 -5.97 4.63
CA TRP A 7 -5.72 -4.60 5.15
C TRP A 7 -6.10 -3.53 4.12
N TYR A 8 -6.39 -3.89 2.87
CA TYR A 8 -6.77 -2.93 1.83
C TYR A 8 -7.89 -1.96 2.25
N PRO A 9 -8.95 -2.38 2.97
CA PRO A 9 -10.01 -1.45 3.39
C PRO A 9 -9.54 -0.31 4.32
N LEU A 10 -8.43 -0.51 5.04
CA LEU A 10 -7.88 0.43 6.03
C LEU A 10 -6.53 1.02 5.61
N CYS A 11 -5.90 0.46 4.58
CA CYS A 11 -4.57 0.87 4.14
C CYS A 11 -4.62 2.25 3.45
N PRO A 12 -3.68 3.17 3.76
CA PRO A 12 -3.57 4.46 3.07
C PRO A 12 -3.49 4.38 1.54
N MET A 13 -3.05 3.25 0.98
CA MET A 13 -3.03 3.01 -0.46
C MET A 13 -4.41 3.12 -1.11
N LYS A 14 -5.45 2.59 -0.46
CA LYS A 14 -6.82 2.72 -0.95
C LYS A 14 -7.24 4.18 -1.01
N ARG A 15 -7.04 4.92 0.10
CA ARG A 15 -7.37 6.36 0.18
C ARG A 15 -6.62 7.16 -0.88
N PHE A 16 -5.31 6.99 -1.00
CA PHE A 16 -4.53 7.76 -1.98
C PHE A 16 -4.91 7.45 -3.42
N PHE A 17 -5.28 6.20 -3.72
CA PHE A 17 -5.82 5.85 -5.04
C PHE A 17 -7.18 6.50 -5.30
N GLU A 18 -8.10 6.44 -4.33
CA GLU A 18 -9.43 7.07 -4.43
C GLU A 18 -9.34 8.61 -4.54
N GLU A 19 -8.31 9.22 -3.94
CA GLU A 19 -7.98 10.65 -4.07
C GLU A 19 -7.24 11.01 -5.38
N GLY A 20 -6.91 10.03 -6.23
CA GLY A 20 -6.18 10.25 -7.49
C GLY A 20 -4.69 10.58 -7.31
N ARG A 21 -4.14 10.35 -6.12
CA ARG A 21 -2.74 10.65 -5.73
C ARG A 21 -1.79 9.48 -5.91
N LEU A 22 -2.33 8.27 -6.12
CA LEU A 22 -1.59 7.03 -6.29
C LEU A 22 -1.98 6.38 -7.62
N ASP A 23 -0.97 5.96 -8.38
CA ASP A 23 -1.17 5.25 -9.64
C ASP A 23 -1.88 3.89 -9.42
N GLU A 24 -2.84 3.58 -10.30
CA GLU A 24 -3.64 2.35 -10.22
C GLU A 24 -2.79 1.07 -10.23
N LYS A 25 -1.58 1.10 -10.82
CA LYS A 25 -0.67 -0.04 -10.85
C LYS A 25 -0.41 -0.61 -9.45
N TRP A 26 -0.30 0.26 -8.44
CA TRP A 26 -0.04 -0.15 -7.05
C TRP A 26 -1.21 -0.95 -6.49
N ILE A 27 -2.44 -0.58 -6.86
CA ILE A 27 -3.64 -1.30 -6.43
C ILE A 27 -3.76 -2.62 -7.15
N LYS A 28 -3.52 -2.65 -8.47
CA LYS A 28 -3.65 -3.84 -9.30
C LYS A 28 -2.59 -4.89 -9.01
N GLU A 29 -1.32 -4.48 -8.95
CA GLU A 29 -0.19 -5.41 -8.80
C GLU A 29 -0.05 -5.92 -7.37
N TYR A 30 -0.32 -5.07 -6.37
CA TYR A 30 -0.13 -5.42 -4.96
C TYR A 30 -1.45 -5.61 -4.23
N CYS A 31 -2.26 -4.56 -4.08
CA CYS A 31 -3.43 -4.60 -3.18
C CYS A 31 -4.50 -5.64 -3.59
N LYS A 32 -4.74 -5.80 -4.89
CA LYS A 32 -5.66 -6.79 -5.48
C LYS A 32 -4.91 -7.86 -6.30
N GLY A 33 -3.58 -7.87 -6.22
CA GLY A 33 -2.69 -8.79 -6.89
C GLY A 33 -1.88 -9.60 -5.89
N ASN A 34 -0.56 -9.56 -5.99
CA ASN A 34 0.33 -10.26 -5.07
C ASN A 34 0.69 -9.39 -3.86
N TYR A 35 -0.25 -9.25 -2.93
CA TYR A 35 -0.04 -8.45 -1.71
C TYR A 35 1.07 -8.98 -0.81
N ARG A 36 1.50 -10.24 -0.96
CA ARG A 36 2.58 -10.82 -0.16
C ARG A 36 3.95 -10.19 -0.48
N GLU A 37 4.11 -9.65 -1.68
CA GLU A 37 5.31 -8.91 -2.09
C GLU A 37 5.30 -7.45 -1.58
N CYS A 38 4.13 -6.95 -1.15
CA CYS A 38 4.03 -5.61 -0.57
C CYS A 38 4.81 -5.53 0.74
N VAL A 39 5.80 -4.63 0.80
CA VAL A 39 6.62 -4.38 1.99
C VAL A 39 5.74 -3.97 3.17
N ARG A 40 4.74 -3.11 2.93
CA ARG A 40 3.80 -2.67 3.96
C ARG A 40 3.02 -3.84 4.57
N TYR A 41 2.53 -4.76 3.74
CA TYR A 41 1.82 -5.95 4.21
C TYR A 41 2.71 -6.79 5.15
N ARG A 42 3.96 -7.06 4.74
CA ARG A 42 4.91 -7.83 5.56
C ARG A 42 5.21 -7.14 6.89
N MET A 43 5.39 -5.82 6.86
CA MET A 43 5.63 -5.05 8.08
C MET A 43 4.42 -5.06 9.03
N GLU A 44 3.19 -4.90 8.54
CA GLU A 44 1.97 -5.02 9.36
C GLU A 44 1.81 -6.44 9.95
N ASP A 45 2.09 -7.48 9.17
CA ASP A 45 2.04 -8.88 9.61
C ASP A 45 3.09 -9.17 10.71
N GLU A 46 4.25 -8.54 10.61
CA GLU A 46 5.34 -8.61 11.60
C GLU A 46 5.16 -7.62 12.78
N GLY A 47 4.12 -6.78 12.78
CA GLY A 47 3.90 -5.75 13.80
C GLY A 47 4.93 -4.61 13.79
N LYS A 48 5.58 -4.35 12.66
CA LYS A 48 6.58 -3.29 12.47
C LYS A 48 5.94 -2.00 11.98
N PRO A 49 6.24 -0.84 12.59
CA PRO A 49 5.70 0.43 12.12
C PRO A 49 6.32 0.84 10.78
N HIS A 50 5.52 1.49 9.93
CA HIS A 50 5.98 2.13 8.70
C HIS A 50 5.23 3.45 8.45
N PRO A 51 5.84 4.42 7.74
CA PRO A 51 5.16 5.68 7.44
C PRO A 51 4.06 5.51 6.38
N ASP A 52 3.07 6.39 6.42
CA ASP A 52 1.92 6.35 5.52
C ASP A 52 2.28 6.55 4.04
N ASN A 53 3.36 7.27 3.76
CA ASN A 53 3.83 7.56 2.41
C ASN A 53 4.81 6.51 1.86
N MET A 54 5.03 5.40 2.56
CA MET A 54 5.75 4.25 2.00
C MET A 54 4.90 3.59 0.91
N LEU A 55 5.47 3.31 -0.25
CA LEU A 55 4.79 2.60 -1.33
C LEU A 55 4.88 1.07 -1.13
N PRO A 56 4.09 0.28 -1.87
CA PRO A 56 4.13 -1.18 -1.76
C PRO A 56 5.50 -1.83 -1.97
N ASP A 57 6.40 -1.21 -2.75
CA ASP A 57 7.77 -1.67 -2.96
C ASP A 57 8.75 -1.26 -1.84
N GLY A 58 8.29 -0.49 -0.84
CA GLY A 58 9.10 0.01 0.27
C GLY A 58 9.75 1.37 0.02
N SER A 59 9.63 1.94 -1.18
CA SER A 59 10.12 3.28 -1.46
C SER A 59 9.27 4.35 -0.76
N ILE A 60 9.86 5.50 -0.44
CA ILE A 60 9.14 6.61 0.21
C ILE A 60 8.68 7.61 -0.85
N ASP A 61 7.36 7.79 -0.96
CA ASP A 61 6.78 8.80 -1.84
C ASP A 61 6.86 10.19 -1.19
N LYS A 62 7.81 10.99 -1.67
CA LYS A 62 8.02 12.37 -1.23
C LYS A 62 6.95 13.35 -1.74
N LYS A 63 6.09 12.94 -2.67
CA LYS A 63 4.97 13.78 -3.15
C LYS A 63 3.75 13.65 -2.25
N ASN A 64 3.61 12.51 -1.58
CA ASN A 64 2.50 12.19 -0.68
C ASN A 64 2.89 12.28 0.81
N VAL A 65 3.74 13.24 1.17
CA VAL A 65 3.99 13.58 2.58
C VAL A 65 2.81 14.42 3.06
N LEU A 66 1.93 13.82 3.86
CA LEU A 66 0.96 14.58 4.65
C LEU A 66 1.75 15.21 5.80
N PHE A 67 2.12 16.48 5.66
CA PHE A 67 2.56 17.31 6.78
C PHE A 67 1.35 17.76 7.60
#